data_AF-A0A9X0CLC6-F1
#
_entry.id   AF-A0A9X0CLC6-F1
#
_cell.length_a   1.000
_cell.length_b   1.000
_cell.length_c   1.000
_cell.angle_alpha   90.00
_cell.angle_beta   90.00
_cell.angle_gamma   90.00
#
_symmetry.space_group_name_H-M   'P 1'
#
loop_
_entity.id
_entity.type
_entity.pdbx_description
1 polymer ?
#
loop_
_entity_poly.entity_id
_entity_poly.type
_entity_poly.pdbx_seq_one_letter_code
_entity_poly.pdbx_strand_id
1 'polypeptide(L)'
;MAVDEQGLWVLWGNTADNRRLYASKIDGDVIVHTYALATEQMNSMGNAFVACGVIYCIDTYNGNPTTINFAYDTKTGNQWNPNIQFTNQYRYNSMVDYNPREKVLYAWDQKHLVTYSLTWN
;
A
#
# COMPACT_ATOMS: atom_id res chain seq x y z
N MET A 1 -7.99 -4.26 3.57
CA MET A 1 -8.66 -3.98 2.28
C MET A 1 -8.25 -2.59 1.87
N ALA A 2 -8.18 -2.29 0.58
CA ALA A 2 -7.80 -0.96 0.09
C ALA A 2 -8.86 -0.47 -0.90
N VAL A 3 -9.03 0.84 -1.00
CA VAL A 3 -9.94 1.48 -1.96
C VAL A 3 -9.18 2.58 -2.69
N ASP A 4 -9.39 2.68 -4.00
CA ASP A 4 -8.87 3.76 -4.82
C ASP A 4 -9.93 4.22 -5.84
N GLU A 5 -9.54 5.06 -6.80
CA GLU A 5 -10.40 5.55 -7.88
C GLU A 5 -10.95 4.43 -8.76
N GLN A 6 -10.30 3.26 -8.80
CA GLN A 6 -10.73 2.10 -9.57
C GLN A 6 -11.62 1.15 -8.76
N GLY A 7 -11.84 1.40 -7.47
CA GLY A 7 -12.76 0.63 -6.60
C GLY A 7 -12.05 -0.17 -5.51
N LEU A 8 -12.54 -1.39 -5.22
CA LEU A 8 -12.09 -2.19 -4.08
C LEU A 8 -10.93 -3.13 -4.41
N TRP A 9 -10.05 -3.35 -3.43
CA TRP A 9 -8.88 -4.24 -3.49
C TRP A 9 -8.70 -5.01 -2.19
N VAL A 10 -8.14 -6.22 -2.29
CA VAL A 10 -7.59 -6.96 -1.16
C VAL A 10 -6.10 -7.15 -1.38
N LEU A 11 -5.31 -6.71 -0.40
CA LEU A 11 -3.86 -6.94 -0.34
C LEU A 11 -3.60 -8.04 0.68
N TRP A 12 -2.82 -9.04 0.31
CA TRP A 12 -2.62 -10.25 1.13
C TRP A 12 -1.28 -10.91 0.86
N GLY A 13 -0.74 -11.62 1.85
CA GLY A 13 0.53 -12.33 1.74
C GLY A 13 0.30 -13.76 1.28
N ASN A 14 0.85 -14.15 0.13
CA ASN A 14 0.68 -15.50 -0.39
C ASN A 14 1.61 -16.50 0.29
N THR A 15 1.05 -17.40 1.11
CA THR A 15 1.82 -18.39 1.88
C THR A 15 2.52 -19.43 1.00
N ALA A 16 2.07 -19.65 -0.23
CA ALA A 16 2.71 -20.55 -1.19
C ALA A 16 3.88 -19.88 -1.94
N ASP A 17 3.98 -18.55 -1.92
CA ASP A 17 5.02 -17.75 -2.56
C ASP A 17 5.76 -16.89 -1.52
N ASN A 18 6.32 -17.57 -0.51
CA ASN A 18 7.16 -16.96 0.52
C ASN A 18 6.54 -15.72 1.21
N ARG A 19 5.21 -15.68 1.36
CA ARG A 19 4.45 -14.54 1.92
C ARG A 19 4.66 -13.22 1.17
N ARG A 20 5.03 -13.27 -0.11
CA ARG A 20 5.06 -12.07 -0.96
C ARG A 20 3.67 -11.43 -1.06
N LEU A 21 3.65 -10.12 -1.30
CA LEU A 21 2.40 -9.39 -1.42
C LEU A 21 1.71 -9.75 -2.74
N TYR A 22 0.42 -10.04 -2.65
CA TYR A 22 -0.49 -10.19 -3.77
C TYR A 22 -1.60 -9.16 -3.62
N ALA A 23 -2.10 -8.67 -4.75
CA ALA A 23 -3.22 -7.76 -4.79
C ALA A 23 -4.33 -8.35 -5.66
N SER A 24 -5.55 -8.40 -5.13
CA SER A 24 -6.72 -8.87 -5.87
C SER A 24 -7.71 -7.73 -6.04
N LYS A 25 -8.09 -7.46 -7.29
CA LYS A 25 -9.12 -6.48 -7.65
C LYS A 25 -10.49 -7.11 -7.44
N ILE A 26 -11.39 -6.37 -6.79
CA ILE A 26 -12.75 -6.82 -6.52
C ILE A 26 -13.74 -5.93 -7.28
N ASP A 27 -14.70 -6.58 -7.94
CA ASP A 27 -15.88 -5.95 -8.54
C ASP A 27 -17.13 -6.62 -7.96
N GLY A 28 -17.97 -5.84 -7.28
CA GLY A 28 -19.04 -6.38 -6.44
C GLY A 28 -18.48 -7.37 -5.40
N ASP A 29 -18.87 -8.63 -5.53
CA ASP A 29 -18.52 -9.71 -4.60
C ASP A 29 -17.53 -10.73 -5.21
N VAL A 30 -16.94 -10.43 -6.38
CA VAL A 30 -16.02 -11.35 -7.07
C VAL A 30 -14.63 -10.74 -7.27
N ILE A 31 -13.61 -11.61 -7.20
CA ILE A 31 -12.25 -11.26 -7.60
C ILE A 31 -12.18 -11.30 -9.13
N VAL A 32 -11.88 -10.17 -9.76
CA VAL A 32 -11.78 -10.04 -11.23
C VAL A 32 -10.35 -10.19 -11.74
N HIS A 33 -9.36 -9.90 -10.91
CA HIS A 33 -7.95 -10.05 -11.26
C HIS A 33 -7.09 -10.19 -10.01
N THR A 34 -5.97 -10.92 -10.12
CA THR A 34 -4.98 -11.04 -9.05
C THR A 34 -3.58 -10.80 -9.60
N TYR A 35 -2.83 -9.94 -8.94
CA TYR A 35 -1.47 -9.52 -9.28
C TYR A 35 -0.50 -10.13 -8.27
N ALA A 36 0.50 -10.87 -8.76
CA ALA A 36 1.63 -11.34 -7.98
C ALA A 36 2.74 -10.29 -8.00
N LEU A 37 3.13 -9.75 -6.85
CA LEU A 37 4.09 -8.66 -6.76
C LEU A 37 5.46 -9.22 -6.36
N ALA A 38 6.53 -8.82 -7.04
CA ALA A 38 7.89 -9.20 -6.67
C ALA A 38 8.44 -8.31 -5.55
N THR A 39 7.78 -8.39 -4.39
CA THR A 39 8.15 -7.71 -3.15
C THR A 39 9.02 -8.60 -2.26
N GLU A 40 9.54 -7.99 -1.19
CA GLU A 40 9.91 -8.71 0.04
C GLU A 40 8.67 -9.39 0.68
N GLN A 41 8.89 -10.12 1.78
CA GLN A 41 7.78 -10.75 2.50
C GLN A 41 6.86 -9.69 3.12
N MET A 42 5.54 -9.88 3.04
CA MET A 42 4.56 -8.91 3.54
C MET A 42 4.78 -8.55 5.03
N ASN A 43 5.27 -9.47 5.84
CA ASN A 43 5.55 -9.24 7.27
C ASN A 43 6.85 -8.46 7.55
N SER A 44 7.69 -8.19 6.54
CA SER A 44 8.81 -7.26 6.69
C SER A 44 8.44 -5.83 6.31
N MET A 45 7.27 -5.62 5.72
CA MET A 45 6.78 -4.31 5.27
C MET A 45 6.06 -3.58 6.41
N GLY A 46 6.06 -2.25 6.37
CA GLY A 46 5.29 -1.43 7.31
C GLY A 46 3.80 -1.39 7.00
N ASN A 47 3.47 -1.11 5.74
CA ASN A 47 2.08 -1.09 5.26
C ASN A 47 2.04 -1.13 3.73
N ALA A 48 0.85 -1.20 3.14
CA ALA A 48 0.65 -1.05 1.71
C ALA A 48 -0.70 -0.42 1.41
N PHE A 49 -0.77 0.39 0.37
CA PHE A 49 -2.00 1.06 -0.08
C PHE A 49 -2.10 1.05 -1.61
N VAL A 50 -3.29 1.34 -2.12
CA VAL A 50 -3.53 1.48 -3.56
C VAL A 50 -4.03 2.89 -3.85
N ALA A 51 -3.47 3.53 -4.88
CA ALA A 51 -3.93 4.82 -5.38
C ALA A 51 -3.78 4.87 -6.90
N CYS A 52 -4.82 5.33 -7.61
CA CYS A 52 -4.82 5.42 -9.08
C CYS A 52 -4.43 4.12 -9.82
N GLY A 53 -4.76 2.95 -9.27
CA GLY A 53 -4.38 1.64 -9.82
C GLY A 53 -2.93 1.24 -9.61
N VAL A 54 -2.18 1.97 -8.77
CA VAL A 54 -0.81 1.66 -8.40
C VAL A 54 -0.77 1.18 -6.96
N ILE A 55 -0.16 0.04 -6.72
CA ILE A 55 0.03 -0.55 -5.39
C ILE A 55 1.36 -0.05 -4.84
N TYR A 56 1.37 0.58 -3.67
CA TYR A 56 2.55 1.13 -3.01
C TYR A 56 2.81 0.40 -1.70
N CYS A 57 4.09 0.14 -1.39
CA CYS A 57 4.49 -0.45 -0.10
C CYS A 57 5.40 0.51 0.68
N ILE A 58 5.17 0.58 1.98
CA ILE A 58 5.97 1.30 2.95
C ILE A 58 6.93 0.31 3.62
N ASP A 59 8.22 0.65 3.68
CA ASP A 59 9.30 -0.24 4.09
C ASP A 59 9.14 -0.76 5.54
N THR A 60 9.01 0.13 6.52
CA THR A 60 8.90 -0.27 7.94
C THR A 60 7.81 0.51 8.67
N TYR A 61 7.13 -0.14 9.62
CA TYR A 61 6.04 0.49 10.39
C TYR A 61 6.54 1.39 11.54
N ASN A 62 7.81 1.23 11.94
CA ASN A 62 8.40 1.93 13.08
C ASN A 62 9.59 2.84 12.71
N GLY A 63 10.09 2.77 11.47
CA GLY A 63 11.14 3.67 10.99
C GLY A 63 10.65 5.11 10.92
N ASN A 64 11.49 6.05 11.33
CA ASN A 64 11.21 7.48 11.24
C ASN A 64 12.54 8.25 10.98
N PRO A 65 12.83 8.62 9.71
CA PRO A 65 12.01 8.37 8.53
C PRO A 65 12.04 6.89 8.08
N THR A 66 11.09 6.53 7.21
CA THR A 66 11.06 5.30 6.41
C THR A 66 10.86 5.69 4.94
N THR A 67 10.60 4.73 4.06
CA THR A 67 10.39 4.99 2.63
C THR A 67 9.18 4.25 2.09
N ILE A 68 8.52 4.82 1.08
CA ILE A 68 7.76 4.05 0.11
C ILE A 68 8.79 3.52 -0.88
N ASN A 69 9.06 2.22 -0.83
CA ASN A 69 10.20 1.58 -1.50
C ASN A 69 9.81 0.60 -2.61
N PHE A 70 8.51 0.40 -2.82
CA PHE A 70 7.99 -0.42 -3.89
C PHE A 70 6.70 0.18 -4.44
N ALA A 71 6.56 0.14 -5.76
CA ALA A 71 5.34 0.48 -6.49
C ALA A 71 5.12 -0.52 -7.63
N TYR A 72 3.85 -0.84 -7.90
CA TYR A 72 3.42 -1.69 -9.02
C TYR A 72 2.20 -1.07 -9.72
N ASP A 73 2.34 -0.78 -11.01
CA ASP A 73 1.27 -0.27 -11.85
C ASP A 73 0.47 -1.43 -12.46
N THR A 74 -0.78 -1.57 -12.05
CA THR A 74 -1.67 -2.67 -12.49
C THR A 74 -2.08 -2.60 -13.96
N LYS A 75 -1.92 -1.44 -14.61
CA LYS A 75 -2.22 -1.25 -16.03
C LYS A 75 -1.07 -1.70 -16.92
N THR A 76 0.16 -1.42 -16.51
CA THR A 76 1.36 -1.70 -17.32
C THR A 76 2.11 -2.95 -16.86
N GLY A 77 1.86 -3.43 -15.65
CA GLY A 77 2.62 -4.49 -14.99
C GLY A 77 4.03 -4.05 -14.55
N ASN A 78 4.36 -2.77 -14.70
CA ASN A 78 5.65 -2.24 -14.32
C ASN A 78 5.77 -2.14 -12.80
N GLN A 79 6.95 -2.47 -12.30
CA GLN A 79 7.31 -2.32 -10.89
C GLN A 79 8.61 -1.55 -10.74
N TRP A 80 8.71 -0.73 -9.70
CA TRP A 80 9.90 0.07 -9.43
C TRP A 80 10.02 0.40 -7.94
N ASN A 81 11.21 0.88 -7.54
CA ASN A 81 11.41 1.50 -6.25
C ASN A 81 11.25 3.02 -6.42
N PRO A 82 10.15 3.64 -5.93
CA PRO A 82 9.95 5.08 -6.05
C PRO A 82 10.87 5.90 -5.12
N ASN A 83 11.43 5.28 -4.08
CA ASN A 83 12.32 5.90 -3.09
C ASN A 83 11.75 7.22 -2.51
N ILE A 84 10.44 7.24 -2.21
CA ILE A 84 9.76 8.41 -1.64
C ILE A 84 9.91 8.35 -0.12
N GLN A 85 10.38 9.44 0.48
CA GLN A 85 10.48 9.53 1.94
C GLN A 85 9.08 9.53 2.58
N PHE A 86 8.88 8.69 3.59
CA PHE A 86 7.64 8.61 4.37
C PHE A 86 7.98 8.66 5.87
N THR A 87 7.19 9.38 6.66
CA THR A 87 7.49 9.58 8.08
C THR A 87 6.38 8.97 8.93
N ASN A 88 6.68 7.86 9.63
CA ASN A 88 5.84 7.39 10.73
C ASN A 88 6.02 8.34 11.92
N GLN A 89 5.12 9.32 12.06
CA GLN A 89 5.21 10.41 13.04
C GLN A 89 5.45 9.92 14.46
N TYR A 90 4.76 8.83 14.86
CA TYR A 90 4.79 8.26 16.20
C TYR A 90 5.43 6.86 16.27
N ARG A 91 6.07 6.39 15.18
CA ARG A 91 6.93 5.19 15.15
C ARG A 91 6.22 3.86 15.45
N TYR A 92 4.89 3.79 15.33
CA TYR A 92 4.14 2.54 15.37
C TYR A 92 2.89 2.63 14.49
N ASN A 93 3.12 2.64 13.17
CA ASN A 93 2.05 2.79 12.20
C ASN A 93 1.42 1.45 11.85
N SER A 94 0.21 1.23 12.37
CA SER A 94 -0.49 -0.05 12.26
C SER A 94 -1.44 -0.15 11.06
N MET A 95 -1.74 0.98 10.41
CA MET A 95 -2.68 1.03 9.30
C MET A 95 -2.41 2.28 8.46
N VAL A 96 -2.40 2.14 7.14
CA VAL A 96 -2.38 3.25 6.18
C VAL A 96 -3.40 2.95 5.10
N ASP A 97 -4.39 3.83 4.94
CA ASP A 97 -5.43 3.70 3.93
C ASP A 97 -5.55 4.97 3.08
N TYR A 98 -5.67 4.77 1.77
CA TYR A 98 -5.93 5.86 0.83
C TYR A 98 -7.41 6.19 0.76
N ASN A 99 -7.72 7.49 0.79
CA ASN A 99 -9.07 7.99 0.53
C ASN A 99 -9.11 8.65 -0.86
N PRO A 100 -9.75 8.03 -1.88
CA PRO A 100 -9.80 8.59 -3.24
C PRO A 100 -10.68 9.83 -3.38
N ARG A 101 -11.61 10.07 -2.45
CA ARG A 101 -12.46 11.28 -2.46
C ARG A 101 -11.64 12.51 -2.07
N GLU A 102 -10.80 12.36 -1.05
CA GLU A 102 -10.04 13.47 -0.46
C GLU A 102 -8.59 13.52 -0.96
N LYS A 103 -8.12 12.45 -1.60
CA LYS A 103 -6.76 12.28 -2.11
C LYS A 103 -5.69 12.41 -1.02
N VAL A 104 -5.95 11.78 0.13
CA VAL A 104 -5.06 11.75 1.30
C VAL A 104 -4.85 10.31 1.76
N LEU A 105 -3.76 10.08 2.49
CA LEU A 105 -3.58 8.86 3.29
C LEU A 105 -4.02 9.14 4.72
N TYR A 106 -4.88 8.28 5.26
CA TYR A 106 -5.16 8.18 6.68
C TYR A 106 -4.29 7.10 7.28
N ALA A 107 -3.69 7.36 8.45
CA ALA A 107 -2.91 6.37 9.16
C ALA A 107 -3.26 6.30 10.64
N TRP A 108 -3.20 5.09 11.21
CA TRP A 108 -3.29 4.87 12.66
C TRP A 108 -1.89 4.60 13.23
N ASP A 109 -1.29 5.64 13.80
CA ASP A 109 0.10 5.63 14.28
C ASP A 109 0.14 5.88 15.79
N GLN A 110 0.48 4.84 16.55
CA GLN A 110 0.58 4.86 18.01
C GLN A 110 -0.62 5.55 18.72
N LYS A 111 -1.86 5.17 18.37
CA LYS A 111 -3.12 5.73 18.89
C LYS A 111 -3.51 7.11 18.37
N HIS A 112 -2.82 7.62 17.35
CA HIS A 112 -3.16 8.87 16.69
C HIS A 112 -3.68 8.59 15.28
N LEU A 113 -4.73 9.32 14.89
CA LEU A 113 -5.11 9.44 13.49
C LEU A 113 -4.24 10.51 12.85
N VAL A 114 -3.42 10.13 11.88
CA VAL A 114 -2.53 11.01 11.12
C VAL A 114 -3.03 11.09 9.68
N THR A 115 -2.97 12.27 9.07
CA THR A 115 -3.33 12.47 7.66
C THR A 115 -2.11 12.95 6.89
N TYR A 116 -1.83 12.34 5.74
CA TYR A 116 -0.77 12.75 4.82
C TYR A 116 -1.37 13.23 3.50
N SER A 117 -1.05 14.46 3.12
CA SER A 117 -1.38 15.00 1.81
C SER A 117 -0.50 14.36 0.73
N LEU A 118 -1.08 14.09 -0.44
CA LEU A 118 -0.36 13.55 -1.59
C LEU A 118 -0.13 14.63 -2.64
N THR A 119 1.05 14.62 -3.24
CA THR A 119 1.37 15.42 -4.42
C THR A 119 1.73 14.49 -5.57
N TRP A 120 1.04 14.67 -6.70
CA TRP A 120 1.26 13.92 -7.93
C TRP A 120 2.08 14.81 -8.88
N ASN A 121 3.10 14.24 -9.51
CA ASN A 121 3.87 14.91 -10.56
C ASN A 121 3.25 14.64 -11.93
#